data_AF-A0AA37LGI1-F1
#
_entry.id   AF-A0AA37LGI1-F1
#
_cell.length_a   1.000
_cell.length_b   1.000
_cell.length_c   1.000
_cell.angle_alpha   90.00
_cell.angle_beta   90.00
_cell.angle_gamma   90.00
#
_symmetry.space_group_name_H-M   'P 1'
#
loop_
_entity.id
_entity.type
_entity.pdbx_description
1 polymer ?
#
loop_
_entity_poly.entity_id
_entity_poly.type
_entity_poly.pdbx_seq_one_letter_code
_entity_poly.pdbx_strand_id
1 'polypeptide(L)'
;MAGDGRKKGGVYSDNPNTKRTRDFLRRLPPNRKEARRRGSLEYRAFRTTCITRSKKADYHKATRNGKLAMLREACHKSLANRLKRGVEYVGTDIEIFIARFHDRVIKQNADADAGASDDADTSGPASEACDLESDNEQPATVPIGDPSTASASLSDTANLADFIDYDQGVADEFSKYVEQLEEKQEMILQELSVRSYTQFETANSLGLLLEAAGF
;
A
#
# COMPACT_ATOMS: atom_id res chain seq x y z
N MET A 1 -38.33 9.28 16.51
CA MET A 1 -38.07 7.86 16.19
C MET A 1 -36.58 7.68 15.92
N ALA A 2 -35.86 6.97 16.79
CA ALA A 2 -34.46 6.64 16.57
C ALA A 2 -34.38 5.65 15.38
N GLY A 3 -33.84 6.09 14.24
CA GLY A 3 -33.66 5.24 13.07
C GLY A 3 -32.71 4.10 13.40
N ASP A 4 -33.11 2.86 13.12
CA ASP A 4 -32.32 1.66 13.37
C ASP A 4 -30.91 1.82 12.77
N GLY A 5 -29.91 1.90 13.63
CA GLY A 5 -28.50 2.08 13.26
C GLY A 5 -28.00 0.99 12.31
N ARG A 6 -28.66 -0.18 12.28
CA ARG A 6 -28.38 -1.29 11.37
C ARG A 6 -28.69 -0.98 9.90
N LYS A 7 -29.51 0.05 9.61
CA LYS A 7 -29.80 0.50 8.24
C LYS A 7 -28.77 1.47 7.68
N LYS A 8 -27.74 1.88 8.43
CA LYS A 8 -26.69 2.78 7.90
C LYS A 8 -25.73 2.02 6.99
N GLY A 9 -26.03 2.01 5.69
CA GLY A 9 -25.08 1.61 4.64
C GLY A 9 -25.02 0.12 4.28
N GLY A 10 -25.84 -0.73 4.93
CA GLY A 10 -25.92 -2.15 4.64
C GLY A 10 -26.86 -2.53 3.49
N VAL A 11 -26.99 -3.84 3.24
CA VAL A 11 -27.86 -4.42 2.19
C VAL A 11 -29.33 -3.98 2.34
N TYR A 12 -29.76 -3.70 3.57
CA TYR A 12 -31.12 -3.27 3.94
C TYR A 12 -31.22 -1.76 4.19
N SER A 13 -30.22 -0.98 3.80
CA SER A 13 -30.25 0.49 3.90
C SER A 13 -31.31 1.07 2.97
N ASP A 14 -32.20 1.89 3.53
CA ASP A 14 -33.19 2.63 2.76
C ASP A 14 -32.66 3.95 2.19
N ASN A 15 -31.42 4.32 2.54
CA ASN A 15 -30.80 5.55 2.05
C ASN A 15 -30.68 5.51 0.51
N PRO A 16 -31.20 6.52 -0.21
CA PRO A 16 -31.16 6.58 -1.66
C PRO A 16 -29.73 6.51 -2.23
N ASN A 17 -28.73 7.06 -1.54
CA ASN A 17 -27.33 6.99 -1.95
C ASN A 17 -26.76 5.57 -1.85
N THR A 18 -27.13 4.82 -0.80
CA THR A 18 -26.73 3.42 -0.65
C THR A 18 -27.41 2.54 -1.69
N LYS A 19 -28.70 2.77 -1.97
CA LYS A 19 -29.44 2.07 -3.03
C LYS A 19 -28.79 2.28 -4.40
N ARG A 20 -28.52 3.53 -4.79
CA ARG A 20 -27.82 3.88 -6.05
C ARG A 20 -26.47 3.19 -6.17
N THR A 21 -25.68 3.18 -5.11
CA THR A 21 -24.34 2.57 -5.12
C THR A 21 -24.43 1.04 -5.25
N ARG A 22 -25.39 0.40 -4.58
CA ARG A 22 -25.62 -1.04 -4.70
C ARG A 22 -26.07 -1.43 -6.10
N ASP A 23 -26.96 -0.66 -6.70
CA ASP A 23 -27.44 -0.93 -8.06
C ASP A 23 -26.32 -0.73 -9.09
N PHE A 24 -25.48 0.30 -8.91
CA PHE A 24 -24.25 0.48 -9.67
C PHE A 24 -23.31 -0.73 -9.53
N LEU A 25 -23.04 -1.17 -8.29
CA LEU A 25 -22.20 -2.34 -8.00
C LEU A 25 -22.75 -3.62 -8.62
N ARG A 26 -24.07 -3.82 -8.67
CA ARG A 26 -24.70 -4.97 -9.33
C ARG A 26 -24.48 -4.96 -10.84
N ARG A 27 -24.56 -3.79 -11.48
CA ARG A 27 -24.43 -3.60 -12.94
C ARG A 27 -22.99 -3.62 -13.46
N LEU A 28 -21.98 -3.54 -12.59
CA LEU A 28 -20.59 -3.62 -13.01
C LEU A 28 -20.26 -4.97 -13.66
N PRO A 29 -19.50 -5.00 -14.77
CA PRO A 29 -19.02 -6.23 -15.37
C PRO A 29 -18.08 -6.97 -14.40
N PRO A 30 -17.99 -8.31 -14.49
CA PRO A 30 -17.23 -9.14 -13.55
C PRO A 30 -15.77 -8.68 -13.42
N ASN A 31 -15.10 -8.38 -14.55
CA ASN A 31 -13.71 -7.93 -14.56
C ASN A 31 -13.49 -6.64 -13.75
N ARG A 32 -14.45 -5.70 -13.79
CA ARG A 32 -14.38 -4.46 -13.00
C ARG A 32 -14.73 -4.66 -11.53
N LYS A 33 -15.61 -5.62 -11.21
CA LYS A 33 -15.89 -6.01 -9.82
C LYS A 33 -14.65 -6.61 -9.17
N GLU A 34 -13.95 -7.49 -9.88
CA GLU A 34 -12.71 -8.09 -9.39
C GLU A 34 -11.60 -7.08 -9.20
N ALA A 35 -11.33 -6.22 -10.19
CA ALA A 35 -10.32 -5.17 -10.07
C ALA A 35 -10.58 -4.26 -8.86
N ARG A 36 -11.85 -3.86 -8.66
CA ARG A 36 -12.25 -3.06 -7.49
C ARG A 36 -12.09 -3.82 -6.18
N ARG A 37 -12.46 -5.11 -6.14
CA ARG A 37 -12.26 -5.96 -4.96
C ARG A 37 -10.78 -6.06 -4.62
N ARG A 38 -9.93 -6.38 -5.60
CA ARG A 38 -8.47 -6.46 -5.41
C ARG A 38 -7.93 -5.13 -4.89
N GLY A 39 -8.18 -4.01 -5.56
CA GLY A 39 -7.73 -2.68 -5.11
C GLY A 39 -8.22 -2.31 -3.70
N SER A 40 -9.45 -2.70 -3.32
CA SER A 40 -9.95 -2.47 -1.96
C SER A 40 -9.22 -3.31 -0.90
N LEU A 41 -8.82 -4.53 -1.23
CA LEU A 41 -8.04 -5.40 -0.36
C LEU A 41 -6.61 -4.85 -0.22
N GLU A 42 -6.02 -4.35 -1.30
CA GLU A 42 -4.70 -3.71 -1.26
C GLU A 42 -4.69 -2.48 -0.37
N TYR A 43 -5.66 -1.58 -0.56
CA TYR A 43 -5.84 -0.40 0.27
C TYR A 43 -5.94 -0.78 1.76
N ARG A 44 -6.74 -1.82 2.09
CA ARG A 44 -6.89 -2.29 3.47
C ARG A 44 -5.59 -2.86 4.03
N ALA A 45 -4.86 -3.64 3.24
CA ALA A 45 -3.57 -4.20 3.64
C ALA A 45 -2.57 -3.08 3.96
N PHE A 46 -2.38 -2.13 3.04
CA PHE A 46 -1.49 -0.99 3.25
C PHE A 46 -1.90 -0.12 4.43
N ARG A 47 -3.19 0.17 4.56
CA ARG A 47 -3.71 0.94 5.70
C ARG A 47 -3.38 0.25 7.01
N THR A 48 -3.55 -1.07 7.07
CA THR A 48 -3.24 -1.84 8.28
C THR A 48 -1.75 -1.78 8.58
N THR A 49 -0.88 -1.97 7.58
CA THR A 49 0.57 -1.84 7.72
C THR A 49 0.99 -0.47 8.25
N CYS A 50 0.45 0.61 7.66
CA CYS A 50 0.74 1.98 8.10
C CYS A 50 0.25 2.25 9.53
N ILE A 51 -0.94 1.77 9.91
CA ILE A 51 -1.45 1.90 11.29
C ILE A 51 -0.56 1.16 12.28
N THR A 52 -0.16 -0.06 11.96
CA THR A 52 0.71 -0.84 12.84
C THR A 52 2.07 -0.16 13.00
N ARG A 53 2.63 0.42 11.95
CA ARG A 53 3.89 1.18 12.03
C ARG A 53 3.72 2.48 12.78
N SER A 54 2.61 3.20 12.58
CA SER A 54 2.36 4.50 13.21
C SER A 54 2.14 4.41 14.72
N LYS A 55 1.78 3.24 15.24
CA LYS A 55 1.62 2.99 16.68
C LYS A 55 2.94 2.71 17.41
N LYS A 56 4.06 2.52 16.69
CA LYS A 56 5.35 2.21 17.31
C LYS A 56 5.97 3.47 17.92
N ALA A 57 6.64 3.34 19.06
CA ALA A 57 7.26 4.48 19.77
C ALA A 57 8.26 5.24 18.87
N ASP A 58 9.07 4.51 18.08
CA ASP A 58 10.06 5.10 17.17
C ASP A 58 9.42 6.02 16.13
N TYR A 59 8.17 5.71 15.73
CA TYR A 59 7.44 6.52 14.77
C TYR A 59 7.10 7.89 15.33
N HIS A 60 6.71 7.98 16.61
CA HIS A 60 6.37 9.25 17.25
C HIS A 60 7.61 10.14 17.45
N LYS A 61 8.77 9.53 17.70
CA LYS A 61 10.05 10.22 17.92
C LYS A 61 10.71 10.70 16.63
N ALA A 62 10.32 10.17 15.47
CA ALA A 62 10.90 10.51 14.18
C ALA A 62 10.44 11.89 13.66
N THR A 63 11.30 12.55 12.89
CA THR A 63 10.94 13.74 12.10
C THR A 63 9.92 13.38 11.03
N ARG A 64 9.24 14.37 10.42
CA ARG A 64 8.27 14.13 9.34
C ARG A 64 8.84 13.25 8.21
N ASN A 65 10.06 13.55 7.74
CA ASN A 65 10.70 12.77 6.70
C ASN A 65 11.05 11.35 7.18
N GLY A 66 11.48 11.20 8.45
CA GLY A 66 11.69 9.90 9.07
C GLY A 66 10.40 9.07 9.18
N LYS A 67 9.27 9.69 9.53
CA LYS A 67 7.95 9.04 9.56
C LYS A 67 7.55 8.53 8.18
N LEU A 68 7.72 9.34 7.14
CA LEU A 68 7.43 8.93 5.76
C LEU A 68 8.36 7.78 5.32
N ALA A 69 9.65 7.84 5.62
CA ALA A 69 10.60 6.76 5.31
C ALA A 69 10.23 5.45 6.02
N MET A 70 9.88 5.50 7.31
CA MET A 70 9.42 4.33 8.06
C MET A 70 8.14 3.71 7.50
N LEU A 71 7.22 4.52 6.97
CA LEU A 71 6.00 4.03 6.31
C LEU A 71 6.31 3.43 4.94
N ARG A 72 7.22 4.04 4.17
CA ARG A 72 7.69 3.48 2.88
C ARG A 72 8.29 2.12 3.08
N GLU A 73 9.25 2.01 3.97
CA GLU A 73 9.93 0.77 4.29
C GLU A 73 8.93 -0.33 4.70
N ALA A 74 7.95 0.00 5.54
CA ALA A 74 6.91 -0.94 5.96
C ALA A 74 6.01 -1.37 4.79
N CYS A 75 5.59 -0.44 3.93
CA CYS A 75 4.78 -0.74 2.74
C CYS A 75 5.55 -1.58 1.71
N HIS A 76 6.81 -1.26 1.44
CA HIS A 76 7.67 -2.03 0.54
C HIS A 76 7.94 -3.44 1.09
N LYS A 77 8.22 -3.60 2.38
CA LYS A 77 8.33 -4.91 3.03
C LYS A 77 7.03 -5.71 2.91
N SER A 78 5.88 -5.06 3.10
CA SER A 78 4.57 -5.70 2.91
C SER A 78 4.34 -6.15 1.47
N LEU A 79 4.83 -5.41 0.48
CA LEU A 79 4.74 -5.79 -0.93
C LEU A 79 5.67 -6.93 -1.27
N ALA A 80 6.92 -6.87 -0.86
CA ALA A 80 7.88 -7.95 -1.06
C ALA A 80 7.35 -9.27 -0.49
N ASN A 81 6.74 -9.23 0.71
CA ASN A 81 6.11 -10.41 1.31
C ASN A 81 4.88 -10.91 0.54
N ARG A 82 4.12 -10.03 -0.11
CA ARG A 82 2.99 -10.41 -0.97
C ARG A 82 3.45 -11.02 -2.29
N LEU A 83 4.47 -10.45 -2.92
CA LEU A 83 5.10 -10.98 -4.13
C LEU A 83 5.67 -12.38 -3.86
N LYS A 84 6.35 -12.58 -2.73
CA LYS A 84 6.81 -13.91 -2.29
C LYS A 84 5.68 -14.93 -2.12
N ARG A 85 4.45 -14.49 -1.88
CA ARG A 85 3.25 -15.33 -1.76
C ARG A 85 2.47 -15.48 -3.08
N GLY A 86 3.01 -14.97 -4.19
CA GLY A 86 2.35 -15.01 -5.50
C GLY A 86 1.12 -14.11 -5.61
N VAL A 87 0.98 -13.10 -4.74
CA VAL A 87 -0.15 -12.16 -4.80
C VAL A 87 0.25 -10.98 -5.67
N GLU A 88 -0.37 -10.87 -6.85
CA GLU A 88 -0.18 -9.76 -7.78
C GLU A 88 -0.52 -8.40 -7.14
N TYR A 89 0.23 -7.40 -7.58
CA TYR A 89 0.04 -6.01 -7.20
C TYR A 89 -0.85 -5.28 -8.20
N VAL A 90 -1.90 -4.62 -7.72
CA VAL A 90 -2.88 -3.92 -8.58
C VAL A 90 -2.52 -2.45 -8.81
N GLY A 91 -1.28 -2.05 -8.54
CA GLY A 91 -0.73 -0.77 -9.00
C GLY A 91 -1.18 0.44 -8.18
N THR A 92 -1.40 0.27 -6.87
CA THR A 92 -1.64 1.43 -6.00
C THR A 92 -0.38 2.34 -6.01
N ASP A 93 -0.50 3.66 -6.01
CA ASP A 93 0.67 4.50 -5.81
C ASP A 93 1.00 4.55 -4.31
N ILE A 94 2.13 3.94 -3.92
CA ILE A 94 2.57 3.79 -2.54
C ILE A 94 2.91 5.15 -1.94
N GLU A 95 3.58 6.02 -2.70
CA GLU A 95 4.02 7.34 -2.23
C GLU A 95 2.82 8.23 -1.97
N ILE A 96 1.87 8.28 -2.91
CA ILE A 96 0.62 9.02 -2.75
C ILE A 96 -0.19 8.47 -1.57
N PHE A 97 -0.24 7.15 -1.41
CA PHE A 97 -0.94 6.52 -0.30
C PHE A 97 -0.35 6.91 1.05
N ILE A 98 0.98 6.83 1.19
CA ILE A 98 1.70 7.13 2.43
C ILE A 98 1.54 8.60 2.81
N ALA A 99 1.71 9.52 1.86
CA ALA A 99 1.53 10.95 2.08
C ALA A 99 0.10 11.24 2.59
N ARG A 100 -0.92 10.70 1.91
CA ARG A 100 -2.33 10.86 2.32
C ARG A 100 -2.62 10.24 3.68
N PHE A 101 -2.01 9.10 4.01
CA PHE A 101 -2.18 8.46 5.31
C PHE A 101 -1.58 9.33 6.43
N HIS A 102 -0.34 9.75 6.27
CA HIS A 102 0.36 10.59 7.24
C HIS A 102 -0.38 11.91 7.48
N ASP A 103 -0.82 12.59 6.42
CA ASP A 103 -1.54 13.86 6.54
C ASP A 103 -2.92 13.70 7.21
N ARG A 104 -3.60 12.56 7.00
CA ARG A 104 -4.85 12.25 7.72
C ARG A 104 -4.61 11.99 9.21
N VAL A 105 -3.53 11.29 9.56
CA VAL A 105 -3.18 11.04 10.96
C VAL A 105 -2.87 12.36 11.67
N ILE A 106 -2.17 13.29 11.02
CA ILE A 106 -1.93 14.63 11.56
C ILE A 106 -3.25 15.36 11.82
N LYS A 107 -4.16 15.37 10.84
CA LYS A 107 -5.46 16.04 11.00
C LYS A 107 -6.27 15.45 12.15
N GLN A 108 -6.31 14.13 12.28
CA GLN A 108 -7.01 13.46 13.38
C GLN A 108 -6.43 13.80 14.76
N ASN A 109 -5.11 13.93 14.87
CA ASN A 109 -4.47 14.33 16.13
C ASN A 109 -4.68 15.82 16.42
N ALA A 110 -4.62 16.69 15.41
CA ALA A 110 -4.88 18.11 15.56
C ALA A 110 -6.33 18.40 15.98
N ASP A 111 -7.29 17.66 15.44
CA ASP A 111 -8.71 17.79 15.82
C ASP A 111 -8.99 17.20 17.22
N ALA A 112 -8.22 16.19 17.66
CA ALA A 112 -8.30 15.66 19.01
C ALA A 112 -7.72 16.62 20.06
N ASP A 113 -6.61 17.30 19.73
CA ASP A 113 -5.99 18.31 20.60
C ASP A 113 -6.80 19.63 20.63
N ALA A 114 -7.53 19.96 19.56
CA ALA A 114 -8.43 21.12 19.52
C ALA A 114 -9.80 20.87 20.20
N GLY A 115 -10.12 19.63 20.54
CA GLY A 115 -11.36 19.24 21.23
C GLY A 115 -11.24 19.19 22.76
N ALA A 116 -10.06 19.45 23.32
CA ALA A 116 -9.81 19.42 24.76
C ALA A 116 -10.00 20.80 25.41
N SER A 117 -11.15 21.43 25.21
CA SER A 117 -11.64 22.50 26.07
C SER A 117 -13.17 22.58 26.03
N ASP A 118 -13.85 21.69 26.75
CA ASP A 118 -14.97 22.10 27.58
C ASP A 118 -15.32 20.98 28.58
N ASP A 119 -15.45 21.38 29.84
CA ASP A 119 -15.80 20.54 30.97
C ASP A 119 -17.16 19.86 30.78
N ALA A 120 -17.21 18.54 30.96
CA ALA A 120 -18.41 17.84 31.40
C ALA A 120 -18.03 16.54 32.11
N ASP A 121 -17.96 16.62 33.44
CA ASP A 121 -18.05 15.50 34.37
C ASP A 121 -19.11 14.47 33.93
N THR A 122 -18.71 13.21 33.74
CA THR A 122 -19.53 12.05 34.13
C THR A 122 -18.66 10.80 34.31
N SER A 123 -18.95 10.09 35.39
CA SER A 123 -18.12 9.13 36.11
C SER A 123 -18.03 7.74 35.47
N GLY A 124 -16.82 7.14 35.49
CA GLY A 124 -16.51 5.71 35.76
C GLY A 124 -17.20 4.56 34.98
N PRO A 125 -16.81 3.28 35.21
CA PRO A 125 -15.94 2.80 36.27
C PRO A 125 -14.63 2.15 35.80
N ALA A 126 -13.64 2.25 36.68
CA ALA A 126 -12.49 1.37 36.77
C ALA A 126 -12.93 -0.07 37.11
N SER A 127 -12.23 -1.05 36.55
CA SER A 127 -12.01 -2.32 37.24
C SER A 127 -10.56 -2.73 37.05
N GLU A 128 -9.80 -2.51 38.11
CA GLU A 128 -8.49 -3.09 38.37
C GLU A 128 -8.60 -4.61 38.37
N ALA A 129 -7.61 -5.26 37.77
CA ALA A 129 -7.14 -6.56 38.21
C ALA A 129 -5.63 -6.58 37.93
N CYS A 130 -4.88 -6.17 38.95
CA CYS A 130 -3.50 -6.56 39.11
C CYS A 130 -3.45 -8.08 39.29
N ASP A 131 -2.57 -8.76 38.57
CA ASP A 131 -1.85 -9.88 39.18
C ASP A 131 -0.43 -9.90 38.63
N LEU A 132 0.49 -9.68 39.57
CA LEU A 132 1.93 -9.79 39.41
C LEU A 132 2.30 -11.20 39.86
N GLU A 133 2.85 -12.01 38.96
CA GLU A 133 3.83 -13.02 39.38
C GLU A 133 5.16 -12.76 38.66
N SER A 134 6.10 -12.40 39.52
CA SER A 134 7.52 -12.22 39.28
C SER A 134 8.18 -13.59 39.28
N ASP A 135 9.00 -13.88 38.28
CA ASP A 135 10.09 -14.84 38.48
C ASP A 135 11.39 -14.31 37.88
N ASN A 136 12.42 -14.50 38.69
CA ASN A 136 13.64 -13.73 38.77
C ASN A 136 14.79 -14.67 38.37
N GLU A 137 15.48 -14.40 37.26
CA GLU A 137 16.81 -14.97 37.02
C GLU A 137 17.79 -13.89 36.55
N GLN A 138 18.68 -13.59 37.48
CA GLN A 138 19.88 -12.74 37.42
C GLN A 138 20.91 -13.31 36.41
N PRO A 139 21.95 -12.56 35.98
CA PRO A 139 23.10 -12.41 36.88
C PRO A 139 23.90 -11.10 36.83
N ALA A 140 24.51 -10.84 37.99
CA ALA A 140 25.86 -10.34 38.26
C ALA A 140 26.29 -8.95 37.78
N THR A 141 26.43 -8.07 38.77
CA THR A 141 27.20 -6.82 38.80
C THR A 141 28.70 -7.10 38.88
N VAL A 142 29.52 -6.40 38.08
CA VAL A 142 30.93 -6.09 38.37
C VAL A 142 31.15 -4.61 38.06
N PRO A 143 31.62 -3.78 39.01
CA PRO A 143 31.86 -2.36 38.78
C PRO A 143 33.36 -2.05 38.54
N ILE A 144 33.59 -0.84 38.01
CA ILE A 144 34.81 -0.01 38.05
C ILE A 144 35.65 0.02 36.76
N GLY A 145 35.75 1.22 36.17
CA GLY A 145 36.96 1.67 35.46
C GLY A 145 36.72 2.51 34.20
N ASP A 146 36.43 3.80 34.35
CA ASP A 146 36.93 4.82 33.39
C ASP A 146 38.37 5.15 33.81
N PRO A 147 39.34 5.36 32.89
CA PRO A 147 39.28 6.57 32.05
C PRO A 147 39.94 6.52 30.65
N SER A 148 39.54 7.51 29.82
CA SER A 148 40.38 8.29 28.91
C SER A 148 40.68 7.84 27.47
N THR A 149 40.31 8.74 26.54
CA THR A 149 40.99 9.14 25.28
C THR A 149 41.32 8.09 24.21
N ALA A 150 40.61 8.15 23.07
CA ALA A 150 41.17 8.57 21.78
C ALA A 150 40.13 8.53 20.65
N SER A 151 40.25 9.49 19.74
CA SER A 151 39.47 9.69 18.52
C SER A 151 39.50 8.50 17.56
N ALA A 152 38.37 8.25 16.90
CA ALA A 152 38.33 7.68 15.57
C ALA A 152 37.19 8.35 14.78
N SER A 153 37.52 9.47 14.13
CA SER A 153 36.81 9.84 12.91
C SER A 153 37.36 9.01 11.75
N LEU A 154 36.55 8.90 10.69
CA LEU A 154 36.83 8.28 9.38
C LEU A 154 36.53 6.78 9.28
N SER A 155 35.25 6.44 9.07
CA SER A 155 34.83 5.27 8.27
C SER A 155 33.37 5.34 7.74
N ASP A 156 32.71 6.50 7.72
CA ASP A 156 31.30 6.59 7.25
C ASP A 156 31.14 6.84 5.74
N THR A 157 32.24 7.07 5.00
CA THR A 157 32.18 7.32 3.56
C THR A 157 32.32 6.06 2.70
N ALA A 158 32.92 4.99 3.23
CA ALA A 158 33.08 3.73 2.49
C ALA A 158 31.72 3.02 2.29
N ASN A 159 30.84 3.05 3.29
CA ASN A 159 29.50 2.47 3.21
C ASN A 159 28.53 3.25 2.30
N LEU A 160 28.79 4.54 2.06
CA LEU A 160 27.95 5.36 1.17
C LEU A 160 28.29 5.11 -0.31
N ALA A 161 29.57 4.95 -0.64
CA ALA A 161 30.00 4.62 -2.00
C ALA A 161 29.49 3.24 -2.44
N ASP A 162 29.60 2.23 -1.57
CA ASP A 162 29.08 0.88 -1.84
C ASP A 162 27.55 0.85 -1.97
N PHE A 163 26.84 1.70 -1.22
CA PHE A 163 25.38 1.84 -1.34
C PHE A 163 24.97 2.55 -2.64
N ILE A 164 25.71 3.58 -3.04
CA ILE A 164 25.47 4.31 -4.30
C ILE A 164 25.73 3.40 -5.49
N ASP A 165 26.84 2.64 -5.51
CA ASP A 165 27.14 1.70 -6.59
C ASP A 165 26.11 0.56 -6.67
N TYR A 166 25.58 0.09 -5.53
CA TYR A 166 24.50 -0.89 -5.51
C TYR A 166 23.19 -0.32 -6.07
N ASP A 167 22.78 0.89 -5.66
CA ASP A 167 21.57 1.55 -6.17
C ASP A 167 21.70 1.88 -7.68
N GLN A 168 22.88 2.26 -8.13
CA GLN A 168 23.18 2.52 -9.55
C GLN A 168 23.08 1.22 -10.38
N GLY A 169 23.63 0.11 -9.87
CA GLY A 169 23.54 -1.20 -10.53
C GLY A 169 22.10 -1.72 -10.61
N VAL A 170 21.29 -1.52 -9.57
CA VAL A 170 19.87 -1.88 -9.57
C VAL A 170 19.08 -1.00 -10.54
N ALA A 171 19.40 0.29 -10.65
CA ALA A 171 18.77 1.20 -11.60
C ALA A 171 19.09 0.85 -13.06
N ASP A 172 20.32 0.42 -13.36
CA ASP A 172 20.74 -0.02 -14.70
C ASP A 172 20.07 -1.35 -15.09
N GLU A 173 19.98 -2.32 -14.17
CA GLU A 173 19.24 -3.57 -14.40
C GLU A 173 17.75 -3.31 -14.64
N PHE A 174 17.15 -2.41 -13.88
CA PHE A 174 15.74 -2.02 -14.06
C PHE A 174 15.51 -1.31 -15.40
N SER A 175 16.43 -0.43 -15.80
CA SER A 175 16.36 0.27 -17.09
C SER A 175 16.44 -0.71 -18.26
N LYS A 176 17.35 -1.68 -18.19
CA LYS A 176 17.46 -2.76 -19.18
C LYS A 176 16.21 -3.64 -19.23
N TYR A 177 15.58 -3.90 -18.08
CA TYR A 177 14.33 -4.65 -18.03
C TYR A 177 13.16 -3.89 -18.68
N VAL A 178 13.09 -2.56 -18.47
CA VAL A 178 12.09 -1.70 -19.10
C VAL A 178 12.26 -1.68 -20.61
N GLU A 179 13.50 -1.52 -21.11
CA GLU A 179 13.80 -1.53 -22.54
C GLU A 179 13.40 -2.87 -23.20
N GLN A 180 13.69 -4.01 -22.56
CA GLN A 180 13.23 -5.33 -23.03
C GLN A 180 11.71 -5.48 -23.01
N LEU A 181 11.02 -4.80 -22.10
CA LEU A 181 9.56 -4.84 -22.02
C LEU A 181 8.93 -4.03 -23.15
N GLU A 182 9.50 -2.87 -23.46
CA GLU A 182 9.09 -2.01 -24.58
C GLU A 182 9.30 -2.71 -25.92
N GLU A 183 10.46 -3.35 -26.13
CA GLU A 183 10.75 -4.13 -27.34
C GLU A 183 9.75 -5.29 -27.53
N LYS A 184 9.43 -6.01 -26.44
CA LYS A 184 8.41 -7.08 -26.49
C LYS A 184 7.01 -6.53 -26.79
N GLN A 185 6.67 -5.37 -26.24
CA GLN A 185 5.38 -4.73 -26.51
C GLN A 185 5.27 -4.32 -27.98
N GLU A 186 6.33 -3.76 -28.55
CA GLU A 186 6.38 -3.38 -29.96
C GLU A 186 6.24 -4.62 -30.88
N MET A 187 6.94 -5.71 -30.55
CA MET A 187 6.82 -6.98 -31.26
C MET A 187 5.39 -7.53 -31.24
N ILE A 188 4.72 -7.50 -30.10
CA ILE A 188 3.33 -7.96 -29.96
C ILE A 188 2.39 -7.10 -30.82
N LEU A 189 2.57 -5.78 -30.81
CA LEU A 189 1.76 -4.87 -31.64
C LEU A 189 1.98 -5.13 -33.13
N GLN A 190 3.22 -5.37 -33.55
CA GLN A 190 3.52 -5.74 -34.93
C GLN A 190 2.87 -7.06 -35.31
N GLU A 191 2.95 -8.10 -34.47
CA GLU A 191 2.31 -9.38 -34.73
C GLU A 191 0.78 -9.26 -34.83
N LEU A 192 0.16 -8.49 -33.93
CA LEU A 192 -1.28 -8.22 -33.98
C LEU A 192 -1.68 -7.48 -35.27
N SER A 193 -0.87 -6.53 -35.73
CA SER A 193 -1.13 -5.82 -36.99
C SER A 193 -1.11 -6.76 -38.19
N VAL A 194 -0.11 -7.66 -38.28
CA VAL A 194 0.00 -8.64 -39.37
C VAL A 194 -1.17 -9.62 -39.34
N ARG A 195 -1.55 -10.11 -38.16
CA ARG A 195 -2.72 -11.00 -38.00
C ARG A 195 -4.02 -10.30 -38.39
N SER A 196 -4.19 -9.01 -38.05
CA SER A 196 -5.37 -8.25 -38.44
C SER A 196 -5.45 -8.02 -39.96
N TYR A 197 -4.31 -7.74 -40.59
CA TYR A 197 -4.21 -7.54 -42.04
C TYR A 197 -4.57 -8.82 -42.81
N THR A 198 -4.03 -9.96 -42.40
CA THR A 198 -4.33 -11.27 -43.03
C THR A 198 -5.80 -11.66 -42.84
N GLN A 199 -6.40 -11.39 -41.68
CA GLN A 199 -7.84 -11.58 -41.47
C GLN A 199 -8.68 -10.67 -42.39
N PHE A 200 -8.25 -9.43 -42.60
CA PHE A 200 -8.92 -8.52 -43.51
C PHE A 200 -8.82 -8.98 -44.97
N GLU A 201 -7.63 -9.36 -45.45
CA GLU A 201 -7.48 -9.85 -46.83
C GLU A 201 -8.25 -11.15 -47.09
N THR A 202 -8.26 -12.07 -46.12
CA THR A 202 -9.03 -13.32 -46.23
C THR A 202 -10.54 -13.06 -46.25
N ALA A 203 -11.04 -12.15 -45.40
CA ALA A 203 -12.44 -11.75 -45.44
C ALA A 203 -12.81 -11.03 -46.76
N ASN A 204 -11.95 -10.15 -47.26
CA ASN A 204 -12.18 -9.41 -48.48
C ASN A 204 -12.18 -10.33 -49.72
N SER A 205 -11.22 -11.26 -49.80
CA SER A 205 -11.18 -12.25 -50.89
C SER A 205 -12.37 -13.19 -50.87
N LEU A 206 -12.84 -13.61 -49.70
CA LEU A 206 -14.10 -14.37 -49.57
C LEU A 206 -15.32 -13.56 -50.02
N GLY A 207 -15.38 -12.28 -49.67
CA GLY A 207 -16.45 -11.37 -50.12
C GLY A 207 -16.51 -11.27 -51.64
N LEU A 208 -15.37 -11.05 -52.28
CA LEU A 208 -15.27 -10.99 -53.75
C LEU A 208 -15.65 -12.31 -54.42
N LEU A 209 -15.29 -13.45 -53.82
CA LEU A 209 -15.69 -14.77 -54.33
C LEU A 209 -17.19 -15.02 -54.23
N LEU A 210 -17.83 -14.59 -53.14
CA LEU A 210 -19.28 -14.69 -52.97
C LEU A 210 -20.01 -13.80 -53.98
N GLU A 211 -19.54 -12.57 -54.17
CA GLU A 211 -20.10 -11.64 -55.16
C GLU A 211 -19.97 -12.20 -56.59
N ALA A 212 -18.81 -12.77 -56.94
CA ALA A 212 -18.59 -13.42 -58.24
C ALA A 212 -19.46 -14.69 -58.43
N ALA A 213 -19.80 -15.37 -57.34
CA ALA A 213 -20.69 -16.54 -57.36
C ALA A 213 -22.19 -16.18 -57.37
N GLY A 214 -22.53 -14.89 -57.26
CA GLY A 214 -23.92 -14.41 -57.31
C GLY A 214 -24.70 -14.59 -56.00
N PHE A 215 -24.00 -14.68 -54.86
CA PHE A 215 -24.60 -14.68 -53.52
C PHE A 215 -24.61 -13.28 -52.89
#